data_AF-A0A241W6L0-F1
#
_entry.id   AF-A0A241W6L0-F1
#
_cell.length_a   1.000
_cell.length_b   1.000
_cell.length_c   1.000
_cell.angle_alpha   90.00
_cell.angle_beta   90.00
_cell.angle_gamma   90.00
#
_symmetry.space_group_name_H-M   'P 1'
#
loop_
_entity.id
_entity.type
_entity.pdbx_description
1 polymer ?
#
loop_
_entity_poly.entity_id
_entity_poly.type
_entity_poly.pdbx_seq_one_letter_code
_entity_poly.pdbx_strand_id
1 'polypeptide(L)' 'MKRPRRTKVIPVSTWTTEQDIFLIENSSLDISELCKHLSYTEEQIIDRKEILGLIRRERQMRWKS' A
#
# COMPACT_ATOMS: atom_id res chain seq x y z
N MET A 1 -17.21 -13.49 -24.63
CA MET A 1 -16.68 -12.10 -24.69
C MET A 1 -15.54 -11.96 -23.68
N LYS A 2 -14.30 -11.70 -24.13
CA LYS A 2 -13.14 -11.51 -23.24
C LYS A 2 -13.20 -10.09 -22.66
N ARG A 3 -13.28 -9.96 -21.33
CA ARG A 3 -13.32 -8.65 -20.66
C ARG A 3 -12.02 -7.87 -20.97
N PRO A 4 -12.08 -6.63 -21.44
CA PRO A 4 -10.87 -5.83 -21.65
C PRO A 4 -10.20 -5.60 -20.29
N ARG A 5 -8.93 -6.01 -20.17
CA ARG A 5 -8.12 -5.70 -19.00
C ARG A 5 -7.97 -4.19 -18.96
N ARG A 6 -8.59 -3.53 -17.98
CA ARG A 6 -8.28 -2.14 -17.67
C ARG A 6 -6.82 -2.10 -17.24
N THR A 7 -5.93 -1.71 -18.16
CA THR A 7 -4.58 -1.27 -17.83
C THR A 7 -4.74 -0.02 -17.01
N LYS A 8 -4.71 -0.17 -15.67
CA LYS A 8 -4.53 0.96 -14.77
C LYS A 8 -3.22 1.60 -15.19
N VAL A 9 -3.29 2.80 -15.75
CA VAL A 9 -2.12 3.62 -16.01
C VAL A 9 -1.46 3.78 -14.65
N ILE A 10 -0.33 3.10 -14.43
CA ILE A 10 0.42 3.22 -13.19
C ILE A 10 0.95 4.66 -13.23
N PRO A 11 0.46 5.57 -12.36
CA PRO A 11 1.04 6.90 -12.30
C PRO A 11 2.53 6.72 -12.06
N VAL A 12 3.38 7.57 -12.66
CA VAL A 12 4.81 7.59 -12.32
C VAL A 12 4.89 7.81 -10.82
N SER A 13 5.08 6.71 -10.11
CA SER A 13 4.98 6.64 -8.68
C SER A 13 6.24 7.28 -8.15
N THR A 14 6.11 8.35 -7.35
CA THR A 14 7.24 8.96 -6.63
C THR A 14 7.88 8.01 -5.63
N TRP A 15 7.24 6.87 -5.37
CA TRP A 15 7.75 5.82 -4.49
C TRP A 15 8.89 5.06 -5.13
N THR A 16 10.01 5.02 -4.43
CA THR A 16 11.14 4.16 -4.76
C THR A 16 10.90 2.74 -4.25
N THR A 17 11.62 1.78 -4.82
CA THR A 17 11.59 0.39 -4.36
C THR A 17 11.96 0.28 -2.87
N GLU A 18 12.89 1.09 -2.39
CA GLU A 18 13.30 1.11 -0.97
C GLU A 18 12.17 1.57 -0.05
N GLN A 19 11.41 2.59 -0.46
CA GLN A 19 10.25 3.06 0.29
C GLN A 19 9.13 2.00 0.32
N ASP A 20 8.93 1.28 -0.78
CA ASP A 20 7.99 0.15 -0.81
C ASP A 20 8.44 -0.98 0.12
N ILE A 21 9.73 -1.35 0.10
CA ILE A 21 10.30 -2.36 0.99
C ILE A 21 10.07 -1.94 2.44
N PHE A 22 10.43 -0.71 2.80
CA PHE A 22 10.23 -0.18 4.15
C PHE A 22 8.75 -0.25 4.57
N LEU A 23 7.82 0.14 3.69
CA LEU A 23 6.39 0.12 3.97
C LEU A 23 5.84 -1.31 4.13
N ILE A 24 6.38 -2.29 3.41
CA ILE A 24 5.99 -3.71 3.53
C ILE A 24 6.50 -4.28 4.85
N GLU A 25 7.79 -4.10 5.15
CA GLU A 25 8.44 -4.59 6.37
C GLU A 25 7.81 -3.99 7.62
N ASN A 26 7.46 -2.72 7.56
CA ASN A 26 6.86 -1.96 8.65
C ASN A 26 5.35 -1.77 8.48
N SER A 27 4.68 -2.65 7.74
CA SER A 27 3.25 -2.50 7.42
C SER A 27 2.34 -2.49 8.66
N SER A 28 2.80 -3.09 9.76
CA SER A 28 2.17 -3.11 11.09
C SER A 28 2.48 -1.90 11.97
N LEU A 29 3.44 -1.05 11.58
CA LEU A 29 3.68 0.22 12.27
C LEU A 29 2.50 1.18 12.07
N ASP A 30 2.33 2.05 13.06
CA ASP A 30 1.33 3.09 13.00
C ASP A 30 1.57 4.04 11.81
N ILE A 31 0.48 4.50 11.20
CA ILE A 31 0.55 5.34 10.00
C ILE A 31 1.29 6.65 10.32
N SER A 32 1.15 7.19 11.54
CA SER A 32 1.86 8.40 11.96
C SER A 32 3.38 8.22 11.91
N GLU A 33 3.87 7.05 12.33
CA GLU A 33 5.30 6.75 12.34
C GLU A 33 5.82 6.51 10.92
N LEU A 34 5.04 5.82 10.09
CA LEU A 34 5.35 5.64 8.67
C LEU A 34 5.41 6.98 7.93
N CYS A 35 4.54 7.94 8.26
CA CYS A 35 4.55 9.28 7.68
C CYS A 35 5.83 10.05 8.03
N LYS A 36 6.35 9.91 9.26
CA LYS A 36 7.62 10.54 9.67
C LYS A 36 8.81 9.97 8.90
N HIS A 37 8.87 8.65 8.73
CA HIS A 37 9.98 7.99 8.05
C HIS A 37 9.97 8.19 6.53
N LEU A 38 8.79 8.10 5.92
CA LEU A 38 8.66 8.17 4.46
C LEU A 38 8.38 9.59 3.95
N SER A 39 8.13 10.55 4.85
CA SER A 39 7.82 11.94 4.51
C SER A 39 6.62 12.08 3.55
N TYR A 40 5.65 11.17 3.68
CA TYR A 40 4.39 11.17 2.94
C TYR A 40 3.21 11.46 3.86
N THR A 41 2.08 11.84 3.28
CA THR A 41 0.83 12.01 4.04
C THR A 41 0.19 10.66 4.35
N GLU A 42 -0.67 10.62 5.37
CA GLU A 42 -1.38 9.41 5.75
C GLU A 42 -2.17 8.82 4.57
N GLU A 43 -2.85 9.66 3.79
CA GLU A 43 -3.58 9.24 2.58
C GLU A 43 -2.65 8.57 1.57
N GLN A 44 -1.48 9.14 1.30
CA GLN A 44 -0.52 8.55 0.36
C GLN A 44 -0.01 7.18 0.84
N ILE A 45 0.19 7.02 2.14
CA ILE A 45 0.60 5.75 2.73
C ILE A 45 -0.54 4.73 2.65
N ILE A 46 -1.78 5.13 2.93
CA ILE A 46 -2.96 4.25 2.82
C ILE A 46 -3.16 3.80 1.38
N ASP A 47 -3.13 4.72 0.42
CA ASP A 47 -3.22 4.43 -1.01
C ASP A 47 -2.11 3.45 -1.43
N ARG A 48 -0.88 3.68 -0.96
CA ARG A 48 0.23 2.78 -1.27
C ARG A 48 0.06 1.41 -0.65
N LYS A 49 -0.39 1.32 0.61
CA LYS A 49 -0.73 0.05 1.27
C LYS A 49 -1.85 -0.68 0.53
N GLU A 50 -2.81 0.02 -0.07
CA GLU A 50 -3.84 -0.60 -0.93
C GLU A 50 -3.25 -1.13 -2.24
N ILE A 51 -2.40 -0.35 -2.92
CA ILE A 51 -1.71 -0.73 -4.16
C ILE A 51 -0.82 -1.97 -3.93
N LEU A 52 -0.08 -2.00 -2.82
CA LEU A 52 0.77 -3.12 -2.40
C LEU A 52 -0.06 -4.32 -1.87
N GLY A 53 -1.38 -4.17 -1.74
CA GLY A 53 -2.27 -5.25 -1.28
C GLY A 53 -2.15 -5.58 0.20
N LEU A 54 -1.52 -4.71 1.00
CA LEU A 54 -1.31 -4.90 2.44
C LEU A 54 -2.62 -4.78 3.22
N ILE A 55 -3.53 -3.86 2.83
CA ILE A 55 -4.83 -3.65 3.49
C ILE A 55 -5.84 -4.79 3.23
N ARG A 56 -5.76 -5.43 2.06
CA ARG A 56 -6.66 -6.57 1.72
C ARG A 56 -6.39 -7.81 2.56
N ARG A 57 -5.18 -7.96 3.10
CA ARG A 57 -4.77 -9.10 3.92
C ARG A 57 -5.39 -9.06 5.33
N GLU A 58 -5.48 -7.89 5.95
CA GLU A 58 -6.05 -7.77 7.31
C GLU A 58 -7.52 -8.17 7.39
N ARG A 59 -8.36 -7.76 6.42
CA ARG A 59 -9.80 -8.12 6.44
C ARG A 59 -10.06 -9.61 6.25
N GLN A 60 -9.24 -10.32 5.46
CA GLN A 60 -9.39 -11.76 5.28
C GLN A 60 -8.96 -12.57 6.50
N MET A 61 -7.95 -12.11 7.24
CA MET A 61 -7.50 -12.78 8.46
C MET A 61 -8.49 -12.63 9.62
N ARG A 62 -9.23 -11.50 9.68
CA ARG A 62 -10.26 -11.25 10.71
C ARG A 62 -11.53 -12.11 10.55
N TRP A 63 -11.74 -12.74 9.39
CA TRP A 63 -12.90 -13.61 9.12
C TRP A 63 -12.66 -15.07 9.51
N LYS A 64 -11.46 -15.43 9.97
CA LYS A 64 -11.10 -16.79 10.39
C LYS A 64 -10.85 -16.95 11.90
N SER A 65 -11.26 -15.98 12.73
CA SER A 65 -11.22 -16.09 14.19
C SER A 65 -12.61 -16.12 14.79
#